data_AF-I7LKP1-F1
#
_entry.id   AF-I7LKP1-F1
#
_cell.length_a   1.000
_cell.length_b   1.000
_cell.length_c   1.000
_cell.angle_alpha   90.00
_cell.angle_beta   90.00
_cell.angle_gamma   90.00
#
_symmetry.space_group_name_H-M   'P 1'
#
loop_
_entity.id
_entity.type
_entity.pdbx_description
1 polymer ?
#
loop_
_entity_poly.entity_id
_entity_poly.type
_entity_poly.pdbx_seq_one_letter_code
_entity_poly.pdbx_strand_id
1 'polypeptide(L)'
;MIMKKGFIVIRTIVIAGIVSILLMSFINLNNKMLNNIFKADEIEYMLNTCRSIVELYKSEEERIGPLEVIVPFDDFDELKSEILLFGVRNFLNLNFNVQEDKRYQLMIKVFNNYGFEIFKIKCKGIRSEVELFYAKPL
;
A
#
# COMPACT_ATOMS: atom_id res chain seq x y z
N MET A 1 67.65 10.77 -13.53
CA MET A 1 66.92 9.95 -12.54
C MET A 1 65.67 10.72 -12.12
N ILE A 2 64.66 10.76 -12.97
CA ILE A 2 63.52 11.67 -12.84
C ILE A 2 62.24 10.83 -12.87
N MET A 3 61.31 11.17 -11.97
CA MET A 3 59.88 10.79 -11.95
C MET A 3 59.53 9.32 -11.67
N LYS A 4 59.49 8.94 -10.39
CA LYS A 4 58.58 7.87 -9.90
C LYS A 4 57.53 8.33 -8.89
N LYS A 5 57.67 9.53 -8.30
CA LYS A 5 56.74 10.03 -7.26
C LYS A 5 55.37 10.49 -7.83
N GLY A 6 55.34 11.16 -8.99
CA GLY A 6 54.08 11.65 -9.58
C GLY A 6 53.16 10.53 -10.10
N PHE A 7 53.75 9.44 -10.61
CA PHE A 7 52.99 8.31 -11.16
C PHE A 7 52.24 7.51 -10.09
N ILE A 8 52.81 7.43 -8.88
CA ILE A 8 52.18 6.76 -7.73
C ILE A 8 50.99 7.59 -7.23
N VAL A 9 51.14 8.92 -7.12
CA VAL A 9 50.07 9.81 -6.62
C VAL A 9 48.85 9.82 -7.54
N ILE A 10 49.05 9.91 -8.86
CA ILE A 10 47.94 9.87 -9.84
C ILE A 10 47.23 8.53 -9.78
N ARG A 11 47.97 7.41 -9.68
CA ARG A 11 47.40 6.06 -9.59
C ARG A 11 46.53 5.90 -8.34
N THR A 12 46.96 6.41 -7.19
CA THR A 12 46.19 6.33 -5.95
C THR A 12 44.91 7.16 -6.01
N ILE A 13 44.95 8.36 -6.60
CA ILE A 13 43.77 9.23 -6.76
C ILE A 13 42.73 8.59 -7.68
N VAL A 14 43.19 8.03 -8.81
CA VAL A 14 42.29 7.34 -9.77
C VAL A 14 41.62 6.13 -9.13
N ILE A 15 42.37 5.31 -8.37
CA ILE A 15 41.82 4.15 -7.66
C ILE A 15 40.79 4.60 -6.61
N ALA A 16 41.09 5.63 -5.81
CA ALA A 16 40.17 6.15 -4.81
C ALA A 16 38.87 6.69 -5.43
N GLY A 17 38.96 7.35 -6.59
CA GLY A 17 37.81 7.82 -7.36
C GLY A 17 36.93 6.68 -7.86
N ILE A 18 37.53 5.64 -8.44
CA ILE A 18 36.81 4.45 -8.93
C ILE A 18 36.12 3.72 -7.77
N VAL A 19 36.81 3.54 -6.63
CA VAL A 19 36.23 2.91 -5.43
C VAL A 19 35.04 3.72 -4.90
N SER A 20 35.12 5.05 -4.90
CA SER A 20 34.02 5.93 -4.46
C SER A 20 32.79 5.82 -5.38
N ILE A 21 32.99 5.74 -6.69
CA ILE A 21 31.89 5.55 -7.67
C ILE A 21 31.24 4.17 -7.50
N LEU A 22 32.05 3.13 -7.28
CA LEU A 22 31.55 1.79 -7.00
C LEU A 22 30.73 1.76 -5.70
N LEU A 23 31.22 2.37 -4.61
CA LEU A 23 30.50 2.47 -3.34
C LEU A 23 29.15 3.20 -3.48
N MET A 24 29.10 4.35 -4.18
CA MET A 24 27.83 5.04 -4.45
C MET A 24 26.85 4.19 -5.25
N SER A 25 27.35 3.38 -6.20
CA SER A 25 26.51 2.49 -7.00
C SER A 25 25.88 1.38 -6.16
N PHE A 26 26.64 0.78 -5.22
CA PHE A 26 26.13 -0.21 -4.27
C PHE A 26 25.07 0.38 -3.33
N ILE A 27 25.28 1.60 -2.82
CA ILE A 27 24.30 2.28 -1.94
C ILE A 27 22.99 2.55 -2.69
N ASN A 28 23.06 3.02 -3.94
CA ASN A 28 21.87 3.27 -4.75
C ASN A 28 21.08 1.99 -5.08
N LEU A 29 21.78 0.89 -5.40
CA LEU A 29 21.16 -0.42 -5.62
C LEU A 29 20.47 -0.94 -4.36
N ASN A 30 21.13 -0.85 -3.20
CA ASN A 30 20.54 -1.24 -1.92
C ASN A 30 19.31 -0.41 -1.57
N ASN A 31 19.34 0.91 -1.76
CA ASN A 31 18.19 1.78 -1.52
C ASN A 31 17.00 1.44 -2.43
N LYS A 32 17.25 1.14 -3.71
CA LYS A 32 16.21 0.70 -4.65
C LYS A 32 15.62 -0.65 -4.25
N MET A 33 16.45 -1.59 -3.82
CA MET A 33 16.01 -2.91 -3.38
C MET A 33 15.22 -2.82 -2.06
N LEU A 34 15.69 -2.07 -1.07
CA LEU A 34 14.98 -1.78 0.18
C LEU A 34 13.62 -1.12 -0.07
N ASN A 35 13.56 -0.08 -0.91
CA ASN A 35 12.28 0.56 -1.26
C ASN A 35 11.30 -0.42 -1.93
N ASN A 36 11.80 -1.33 -2.77
CA ASN A 36 10.95 -2.34 -3.39
C ASN A 36 10.43 -3.37 -2.38
N ILE A 37 11.25 -3.77 -1.39
CA ILE A 37 10.84 -4.67 -0.30
C ILE A 37 9.76 -3.99 0.54
N PHE A 38 10.00 -2.77 1.04
CA PHE A 38 9.00 -2.03 1.81
C PHE A 38 7.69 -1.82 1.04
N LYS A 39 7.78 -1.58 -0.27
CA LYS A 39 6.59 -1.45 -1.13
C LYS A 39 5.84 -2.79 -1.29
N ALA A 40 6.57 -3.90 -1.44
CA ALA A 40 5.96 -5.22 -1.54
C ALA A 40 5.24 -5.59 -0.24
N ASP A 41 5.87 -5.35 0.90
CA ASP A 41 5.30 -5.59 2.23
C ASP A 41 4.04 -4.72 2.45
N GLU A 42 4.09 -3.44 2.07
CA GLU A 42 2.92 -2.55 2.12
C GLU A 42 1.76 -3.07 1.25
N ILE A 43 2.05 -3.48 0.01
CA ILE A 43 1.03 -4.02 -0.91
C ILE A 43 0.43 -5.32 -0.38
N GLU A 44 1.25 -6.23 0.14
CA GLU A 44 0.79 -7.49 0.71
C GLU A 44 -0.11 -7.25 1.92
N TYR A 45 0.28 -6.33 2.81
CA TYR A 45 -0.52 -5.95 3.96
C TYR A 45 -1.86 -5.33 3.56
N MET A 46 -1.87 -4.39 2.60
CA MET A 46 -3.10 -3.81 2.04
C MET A 46 -4.00 -4.87 1.40
N LEU A 47 -3.41 -5.79 0.63
CA LEU A 47 -4.14 -6.86 -0.04
C LEU A 47 -4.82 -7.80 0.96
N ASN A 48 -4.12 -8.16 2.04
CA ASN A 48 -4.66 -9.01 3.10
C ASN A 48 -5.84 -8.35 3.81
N THR A 49 -5.80 -7.05 4.05
CA THR A 49 -6.92 -6.31 4.64
C THR A 49 -8.10 -6.21 3.69
N CYS A 50 -7.86 -5.75 2.46
CA CYS A 50 -8.90 -5.67 1.43
C CYS A 50 -9.57 -7.04 1.20
N ARG A 51 -8.81 -8.14 1.18
CA ARG A 51 -9.36 -9.52 1.13
C ARG A 51 -10.21 -9.84 2.36
N SER A 52 -9.70 -9.56 3.56
CA SER A 52 -10.43 -9.83 4.81
C SER A 52 -11.80 -9.14 4.81
N ILE A 53 -11.86 -7.87 4.40
CA ILE A 53 -13.12 -7.12 4.35
C ILE A 53 -14.07 -7.69 3.29
N VAL A 54 -13.56 -8.11 2.13
CA VAL A 54 -14.37 -8.78 1.10
C VAL A 54 -14.92 -10.11 1.62
N GLU A 55 -14.12 -10.92 2.32
CA GLU A 55 -14.61 -12.18 2.91
C GLU A 55 -15.69 -11.94 3.97
N LEU A 56 -15.56 -10.87 4.77
CA LEU A 56 -16.61 -10.48 5.70
C LEU A 56 -17.88 -10.08 4.97
N TYR A 57 -17.78 -9.24 3.93
CA TYR A 57 -18.91 -8.85 3.11
C TYR A 57 -19.61 -10.05 2.43
N LYS A 58 -18.83 -11.02 1.94
CA LYS A 58 -19.36 -12.27 1.38
C LYS A 58 -20.20 -13.06 2.38
N SER A 59 -19.81 -13.03 3.66
CA SER A 59 -20.52 -13.73 4.72
C SER A 59 -21.79 -13.01 5.20
N GLU A 60 -21.97 -11.74 4.86
CA GLU A 60 -23.20 -11.01 5.20
C GLU A 60 -24.36 -11.45 4.30
N GLU A 61 -25.48 -11.83 4.91
CA GLU A 61 -26.70 -12.21 4.19
C GLU A 61 -27.40 -10.97 3.61
N GLU A 62 -27.47 -9.91 4.42
CA GLU A 62 -28.12 -8.66 4.07
C GLU A 62 -27.38 -7.91 2.97
N ARG A 63 -28.14 -7.13 2.21
CA ARG A 63 -27.58 -6.19 1.23
C ARG A 63 -27.27 -4.85 1.88
N ILE A 64 -26.29 -4.17 1.33
CA ILE A 64 -25.92 -2.81 1.75
C ILE A 64 -26.67 -1.78 0.89
N GLY A 65 -26.87 -2.08 -0.40
CA GLY A 65 -27.37 -1.12 -1.38
C GLY A 65 -26.28 -0.15 -1.85
N PRO A 66 -26.59 0.72 -2.83
CA PRO A 66 -25.59 1.62 -3.41
C PRO A 66 -25.06 2.63 -2.39
N LEU A 67 -23.75 2.72 -2.24
CA LEU A 67 -23.07 3.57 -1.27
C LEU A 67 -21.62 3.85 -1.71
N GLU A 68 -21.07 4.99 -1.32
CA GLU A 68 -19.64 5.29 -1.46
C GLU A 68 -19.11 5.90 -0.16
N VAL A 69 -18.10 5.26 0.44
CA VAL A 69 -17.49 5.67 1.71
C VAL A 69 -15.98 5.75 1.55
N ILE A 70 -15.39 6.77 2.16
CA ILE A 70 -13.95 6.92 2.28
C ILE A 70 -13.62 6.98 3.77
N VAL A 71 -12.80 6.04 4.23
CA VAL A 71 -12.37 5.93 5.63
C VAL A 71 -10.87 6.16 5.68
N PRO A 72 -10.41 7.30 6.24
CA PRO A 72 -8.99 7.50 6.54
C PRO A 72 -8.61 6.72 7.82
N PHE A 73 -7.45 6.05 7.85
CA PHE A 73 -6.98 5.28 9.01
C PHE A 73 -5.43 5.14 9.04
N ASP A 74 -4.87 4.83 10.20
CA ASP A 74 -3.42 4.69 10.38
C ASP A 74 -2.93 3.24 10.45
N ASP A 75 -3.77 2.34 10.98
CA ASP A 75 -3.45 0.94 11.21
C ASP A 75 -4.53 0.03 10.60
N PHE A 76 -4.11 -0.95 9.80
CA PHE A 76 -5.02 -1.88 9.15
C PHE A 76 -5.61 -2.92 10.11
N ASP A 77 -4.89 -3.29 11.17
CA ASP A 77 -5.36 -4.29 12.13
C ASP A 77 -6.45 -3.70 13.04
N GLU A 78 -6.34 -2.41 13.37
CA GLU A 78 -7.38 -1.64 14.05
C GLU A 78 -8.64 -1.54 13.18
N LEU A 79 -8.48 -1.08 11.93
CA LEU A 79 -9.57 -0.99 10.95
C LEU A 79 -10.28 -2.34 10.75
N LYS A 80 -9.52 -3.42 10.61
CA LYS A 80 -10.07 -4.77 10.48
C LYS A 80 -10.85 -5.18 11.73
N SER A 81 -10.34 -4.85 12.91
CA SER A 81 -10.99 -5.15 14.18
C SER A 81 -12.30 -4.38 14.34
N GLU A 82 -12.36 -3.12 13.92
CA GLU A 82 -13.60 -2.34 13.89
C GLU A 82 -14.64 -2.95 12.94
N ILE A 83 -14.24 -3.29 11.70
CA ILE A 83 -15.14 -3.92 10.73
C ILE A 83 -15.65 -5.27 11.23
N LEU A 84 -14.79 -6.07 11.87
CA LEU A 84 -15.17 -7.34 12.49
C LEU A 84 -16.18 -7.14 13.64
N LEU A 85 -16.00 -6.09 14.44
CA LEU A 85 -16.85 -5.81 15.60
C LEU A 85 -18.25 -5.34 15.18
N PHE A 86 -18.33 -4.46 14.18
CA PHE A 86 -19.60 -3.86 13.76
C PHE A 86 -20.31 -4.64 12.64
N GLY A 87 -19.58 -5.43 11.86
CA GLY A 87 -20.01 -5.90 10.54
C GLY A 87 -19.78 -4.82 9.47
N VAL A 88 -19.58 -5.26 8.23
CA VAL A 88 -19.29 -4.39 7.07
C VAL A 88 -20.42 -3.40 6.85
N ARG A 89 -21.68 -3.85 6.85
CA ARG A 89 -22.84 -2.96 6.66
C ARG A 89 -22.89 -1.85 7.71
N ASN A 90 -22.80 -2.18 8.99
CA ASN A 90 -22.93 -1.17 10.06
C ASN A 90 -21.72 -0.26 10.09
N PHE A 91 -20.52 -0.81 9.89
CA PHE A 91 -19.29 -0.05 9.78
C PHE A 91 -19.42 1.02 8.69
N LEU A 92 -19.92 0.67 7.51
CA LEU A 92 -20.09 1.62 6.40
C LEU A 92 -21.16 2.69 6.65
N ASN A 93 -22.10 2.43 7.56
CA ASN A 93 -23.10 3.41 7.98
C ASN A 93 -22.61 4.33 9.10
N LEU A 94 -21.41 4.11 9.65
CA LEU A 94 -20.80 5.05 10.56
C LEU A 94 -20.53 6.37 9.82
N ASN A 95 -20.84 7.49 10.48
CA ASN A 95 -20.51 8.80 9.94
C ASN A 95 -19.00 9.03 10.09
N PHE A 96 -18.24 8.62 9.08
CA PHE A 96 -16.83 8.98 8.94
C PHE A 96 -16.74 10.44 8.53
N ASN A 97 -16.85 11.32 9.52
CA ASN A 97 -16.60 12.73 9.33
C ASN A 97 -15.11 12.99 9.51
N VAL A 98 -14.59 13.93 8.73
CA VAL A 98 -13.24 14.53 8.77
C VAL A 98 -12.20 13.96 7.78
N GLN A 99 -11.72 14.89 6.93
CA GLN A 99 -10.46 14.86 6.23
C GLN A 99 -9.30 14.92 7.25
N GLU A 100 -9.00 13.80 7.90
CA GLU A 100 -7.74 13.68 8.63
C GLU A 100 -6.65 13.17 7.68
N ASP A 101 -5.47 13.78 7.74
CA ASP A 101 -4.26 13.31 7.04
C ASP A 101 -3.76 12.02 7.70
N LYS A 102 -4.47 10.92 7.45
CA LYS A 102 -4.10 9.57 7.89
C LYS A 102 -3.19 8.91 6.86
N ARG A 103 -2.41 7.93 7.33
CA ARG A 103 -1.42 7.23 6.48
C ARG A 103 -2.06 6.45 5.33
N TYR A 104 -3.26 5.91 5.56
CA TYR A 104 -3.98 5.08 4.61
C TYR A 104 -5.42 5.55 4.42
N GLN A 105 -6.02 5.13 3.31
CA GLN A 105 -7.41 5.39 2.95
C GLN A 105 -8.08 4.11 2.44
N LEU A 106 -9.25 3.80 2.99
CA LEU A 106 -10.10 2.71 2.55
C LEU A 106 -11.28 3.33 1.81
N MET A 107 -11.42 3.01 0.53
CA MET A 107 -12.55 3.46 -0.29
C MET A 107 -13.43 2.26 -0.58
N ILE A 108 -14.68 2.31 -0.16
CA ILE A 108 -15.67 1.27 -0.47
C ILE A 108 -16.77 1.88 -1.30
N LYS A 109 -17.07 1.25 -2.44
CA LYS A 109 -18.15 1.64 -3.32
C LYS A 109 -19.01 0.41 -3.62
N VAL A 110 -20.28 0.48 -3.24
CA VAL A 110 -21.29 -0.51 -3.55
C VAL A 110 -22.21 0.06 -4.63
N PHE A 111 -22.47 -0.70 -5.68
CA PHE A 111 -23.37 -0.27 -6.75
C PHE A 111 -23.99 -1.48 -7.47
N ASN A 112 -25.15 -1.28 -8.07
CA ASN A 112 -25.84 -2.33 -8.81
C ASN A 112 -25.49 -2.26 -10.30
N ASN A 113 -25.18 -3.40 -10.90
CA ASN A 113 -24.93 -3.51 -12.34
C ASN A 113 -25.36 -4.89 -12.86
N TYR A 114 -26.08 -4.93 -13.98
CA TYR A 114 -26.51 -6.17 -14.66
C TYR A 114 -27.10 -7.27 -13.76
N GLY A 115 -27.88 -6.93 -12.74
CA GLY A 115 -28.45 -7.93 -11.82
C GLY A 115 -27.50 -8.37 -10.70
N PHE A 116 -26.40 -7.66 -10.47
CA PHE A 116 -25.46 -7.92 -9.39
C PHE A 116 -25.27 -6.66 -8.52
N GLU A 117 -25.10 -6.86 -7.22
CA GLU A 117 -24.55 -5.89 -6.28
C GLU A 117 -23.02 -6.02 -6.27
N ILE A 118 -22.34 -5.02 -6.82
CA ILE A 118 -20.88 -4.98 -6.93
C ILE A 118 -20.33 -4.22 -5.72
N PHE A 119 -19.52 -4.92 -4.93
CA PHE A 119 -18.72 -4.38 -3.84
C PHE A 119 -17.29 -4.13 -4.33
N LYS A 120 -16.97 -2.87 -4.54
CA LYS A 120 -15.63 -2.40 -4.90
C LYS A 120 -14.94 -1.88 -3.64
N ILE A 121 -13.74 -2.38 -3.37
CA ILE A 121 -12.91 -1.94 -2.25
C ILE A 121 -11.53 -1.53 -2.75
N LYS A 122 -11.04 -0.37 -2.32
CA LYS A 122 -9.70 0.11 -2.60
C LYS A 122 -9.00 0.47 -1.30
N CYS A 123 -7.88 -0.18 -1.03
CA CYS A 123 -6.96 0.14 0.05
C CYS A 123 -5.82 0.97 -0.54
N LYS A 124 -5.63 2.21 -0.08
CA LYS A 124 -4.62 3.14 -0.59
C LYS A 124 -3.67 3.54 0.53
N GLY A 125 -2.38 3.41 0.28
CA GLY A 125 -1.32 3.95 1.12
C GLY A 125 -0.65 5.17 0.50
N ILE A 126 0.53 5.52 1.02
CA ILE A 126 1.25 6.73 0.59
C ILE A 126 1.73 6.60 -0.86
N ARG A 127 2.17 5.40 -1.26
CA ARG A 127 2.85 5.15 -2.56
C ARG A 127 2.24 4.03 -3.39
N SER A 128 1.19 3.40 -2.86
CA SER A 128 0.69 2.12 -3.33
C SER A 128 -0.83 2.08 -3.19
N GLU A 129 -1.50 1.33 -4.06
CA GLU A 129 -2.93 1.06 -3.94
C GLU A 129 -3.24 -0.37 -4.37
N VAL A 130 -4.24 -0.97 -3.73
CA VAL A 130 -4.82 -2.26 -4.06
C VAL A 130 -6.32 -2.09 -4.22
N GLU A 131 -6.87 -2.67 -5.28
CA GLU A 131 -8.30 -2.61 -5.57
C GLU A 131 -8.82 -4.02 -5.82
N LEU A 132 -9.92 -4.39 -5.15
CA LEU A 132 -10.62 -5.65 -5.33
C LEU A 132 -12.10 -5.41 -5.63
N PHE A 133 -12.69 -6.38 -6.31
CA PHE A 133 -14.11 -6.40 -6.65
C PHE A 133 -14.72 -7.73 -6.24
N TYR A 134 -15.94 -7.67 -5.73
CA TYR A 134 -16.79 -8.83 -5.53
C TYR A 134 -18.20 -8.51 -6.04
N ALA A 135 -18.86 -9.48 -6.66
CA ALA A 135 -20.20 -9.33 -7.19
C ALA A 135 -21.12 -10.38 -6.56
N LYS A 136 -22.20 -9.93 -5.91
CA LYS A 136 -23.24 -10.77 -5.31
C LYS A 136 -24.50 -10.67 -6.19
N PRO A 137 -25.16 -11.79 -6.56
CA PRO A 137 -26.41 -11.73 -7.33
C PRO A 137 -27.52 -10.96 -6.60
N LEU A 138 -28.32 -10.20 -7.36
CA LEU A 138 -29.54 -9.53 -6.88
C LEU A 138 -30.75 -10.48 -6.80
#